data_AF-A0A2D6LAF2-F1
#
_entry.id   AF-A0A2D6LAF2-F1
#
_cell.length_a   1.000
_cell.length_b   1.000
_cell.length_c   1.000
_cell.angle_alpha   90.00
_cell.angle_beta   90.00
_cell.angle_gamma   90.00
#
_symmetry.space_group_name_H-M   'P 1'
#
loop_
_entity.id
_entity.type
_entity.pdbx_description
1 polymer ?
#
loop_
_entity_poly.entity_id
_entity_poly.type
_entity_poly.pdbx_seq_one_letter_code
_entity_poly.pdbx_strand_id
1 'polypeptide(L)'
;MGAGVQEEDSSFQSADIVVNIQMGVGGRRKIVLSSGSSFFVPVETLAKIGIVIGSELSEEQIRLLEMSDQINAIRIKAFDYLARRDHSVWELSRKLDRRGFGRDLVARALRELQDRGHVDDARFAERWVKGRLSRHPEGASRLKAGLRSRGVDRRTIDQVVEEIFDEELEQKSLFEAAEKILRRKKMDRGDLLKALVARGFSYRKTVLYLEDNHFAGKKDN
;
A
#
# COMPACT_ATOMS: atom_id res chain seq x y z
N MET A 1 56.58 -16.75 42.54
CA MET A 1 55.45 -17.61 42.95
C MET A 1 54.17 -16.81 42.81
N GLY A 2 53.18 -17.35 42.09
CA GLY A 2 51.84 -16.77 41.83
C GLY A 2 51.86 -15.65 40.80
N ALA A 3 51.57 -15.81 39.51
CA ALA A 3 50.51 -16.57 38.83
C ALA A 3 49.11 -16.20 39.36
N GLY A 4 48.54 -15.14 38.79
CA GLY A 4 47.13 -14.79 38.82
C GLY A 4 46.78 -14.30 37.43
N VAL A 5 46.33 -15.24 36.60
CA VAL A 5 45.97 -15.08 35.19
C VAL A 5 44.86 -14.02 35.07
N GLN A 6 45.07 -13.07 34.16
CA GLN A 6 44.01 -12.22 33.65
C GLN A 6 42.99 -13.12 32.93
N GLU A 7 41.79 -13.26 33.50
CA GLU A 7 40.62 -13.73 32.74
C GLU A 7 40.21 -12.58 31.80
N GLU A 8 40.86 -12.52 30.64
CA GLU A 8 40.39 -11.74 29.50
C GLU A 8 39.38 -12.57 28.69
N ASP A 9 38.14 -12.07 28.65
CA ASP A 9 37.12 -12.24 27.62
C ASP A 9 37.06 -13.57 26.84
N SER A 10 36.24 -14.50 27.36
CA SER A 10 35.71 -15.64 26.60
C SER A 10 34.22 -15.47 26.29
N SER A 11 33.79 -14.29 25.81
CA SER A 11 32.45 -14.13 25.23
C SER A 11 32.53 -14.07 23.70
N PHE A 12 33.03 -15.14 23.07
CA PHE A 12 33.07 -15.22 21.61
C PHE A 12 32.38 -16.49 21.10
N GLN A 13 31.24 -16.23 20.45
CA GLN A 13 30.65 -16.93 19.32
C GLN A 13 29.93 -18.26 19.62
N SER A 14 28.62 -18.17 19.89
CA SER A 14 27.70 -19.23 19.46
C SER A 14 27.61 -19.21 17.93
N ALA A 15 28.60 -19.79 17.27
CA ALA A 15 28.57 -20.05 15.84
C ALA A 15 27.62 -21.22 15.56
N ASP A 16 26.77 -21.09 14.54
CA ASP A 16 25.88 -22.16 14.09
C ASP A 16 26.26 -22.59 12.67
N ILE A 17 26.25 -23.89 12.40
CA ILE A 17 26.78 -24.45 11.16
C ILE A 17 25.65 -24.72 10.19
N VAL A 18 25.82 -24.37 8.92
CA VAL A 18 24.89 -24.76 7.86
C VAL A 18 25.01 -26.26 7.57
N VAL A 19 24.00 -27.04 7.98
CA VAL A 19 24.00 -28.51 7.79
C VAL A 19 23.28 -28.95 6.53
N ASN A 20 22.38 -28.12 5.99
CA ASN A 20 21.65 -28.46 4.77
C ASN A 20 21.20 -27.21 4.01
N ILE A 21 21.20 -27.28 2.68
CA ILE A 21 20.61 -26.29 1.78
C ILE A 21 19.73 -27.01 0.75
N GLN A 22 18.42 -26.77 0.80
CA GLN A 22 17.44 -27.40 -0.08
C GLN A 22 16.83 -26.38 -1.06
N MET A 23 16.37 -26.85 -2.22
CA MET A 23 15.59 -26.01 -3.14
C MET A 23 14.23 -25.65 -2.54
N GLY A 24 13.87 -24.38 -2.61
CA GLY A 24 12.53 -23.87 -2.34
C GLY A 24 11.86 -23.36 -3.62
N VAL A 25 10.57 -23.00 -3.51
CA VAL A 25 9.79 -22.46 -4.63
C VAL A 25 10.24 -21.04 -4.97
N GLY A 26 10.28 -20.68 -6.26
CA GLY A 26 10.48 -19.29 -6.71
C GLY A 26 11.86 -18.73 -6.38
N GLY A 27 12.93 -19.48 -6.71
CA GLY A 27 14.31 -19.01 -6.60
C GLY A 27 14.83 -18.87 -5.16
N ARG A 28 14.21 -19.57 -4.21
CA ARG A 28 14.59 -19.54 -2.79
C ARG A 28 15.27 -20.84 -2.38
N ARG A 29 16.04 -20.80 -1.31
CA ARG A 29 16.65 -21.97 -0.67
C ARG A 29 16.21 -22.04 0.78
N LYS A 30 15.95 -23.25 1.26
CA LYS A 30 15.79 -23.52 2.68
C LYS A 30 17.15 -23.86 3.25
N ILE A 31 17.66 -23.01 4.15
CA ILE A 31 18.87 -23.29 4.93
C ILE A 31 18.43 -23.95 6.23
N VAL A 32 19.13 -25.01 6.63
CA VAL A 32 18.98 -25.64 7.94
C VAL A 32 20.31 -25.53 8.67
N LEU A 33 20.27 -25.07 9.92
CA LEU A 33 21.42 -24.94 10.79
C LEU A 33 21.53 -26.09 11.78
N SER A 34 22.70 -26.28 12.38
CA SER A 34 22.97 -27.35 13.33
C SER A 34 22.15 -27.25 14.61
N SER A 35 21.73 -26.04 15.00
CA SER A 35 20.76 -25.82 16.09
C SER A 35 19.34 -26.35 15.81
N GLY A 36 19.05 -26.74 14.56
CA GLY A 36 17.70 -27.08 14.10
C GLY A 36 16.92 -25.88 13.53
N SER A 37 17.44 -24.66 13.65
CA SER A 37 16.85 -23.47 13.02
C SER A 37 16.83 -23.58 11.49
N SER A 38 15.82 -22.98 10.84
CA SER A 38 15.76 -22.98 9.38
C SER A 38 15.15 -21.71 8.81
N PHE A 39 15.66 -21.26 7.66
CA PHE A 39 15.29 -19.99 7.02
C PHE A 39 15.06 -20.18 5.52
N PHE A 40 14.05 -19.51 4.94
CA PHE A 40 13.84 -19.46 3.49
C PHE A 40 14.37 -18.15 2.90
N VAL A 41 15.59 -18.21 2.36
CA VAL A 41 16.24 -17.02 1.80
C VAL A 41 16.30 -17.04 0.27
N PRO A 42 16.34 -15.87 -0.39
CA PRO A 42 16.58 -15.79 -1.83
C PRO A 42 17.99 -16.29 -2.15
N VAL A 43 18.17 -16.88 -3.33
CA VAL A 43 19.49 -17.34 -3.80
C VAL A 43 20.50 -16.19 -3.86
N GLU A 44 20.05 -14.96 -4.14
CA GLU A 44 20.91 -13.79 -4.19
C GLU A 44 21.46 -13.41 -2.81
N THR A 45 20.70 -13.65 -1.73
CA THR A 45 21.18 -13.41 -0.36
C THR A 45 22.30 -14.39 -0.01
N LEU A 46 22.16 -15.66 -0.39
CA LEU A 46 23.21 -16.67 -0.20
C LEU A 46 24.49 -16.30 -0.94
N ALA A 47 24.37 -15.90 -2.20
CA ALA A 47 25.51 -15.51 -3.02
C ALA A 47 26.25 -14.30 -2.46
N LYS A 48 25.52 -13.31 -1.91
CA LYS A 48 26.13 -12.11 -1.31
C LYS A 48 26.90 -12.40 -0.03
N ILE A 49 26.43 -13.34 0.78
CA ILE A 49 27.05 -13.68 2.08
C ILE A 49 28.10 -14.80 1.90
N GLY A 50 28.10 -15.51 0.77
CA GLY A 50 29.06 -16.59 0.49
C GLY A 50 28.80 -17.86 1.30
N ILE A 51 27.54 -18.12 1.66
CA ILE A 51 27.16 -19.25 2.53
C ILE A 51 27.03 -20.54 1.72
N VAL A 52 27.71 -21.60 2.17
CA VAL A 52 27.60 -22.97 1.64
C VAL A 52 27.35 -23.97 2.78
N ILE A 53 27.09 -25.24 2.45
CA ILE A 53 27.02 -26.30 3.46
C ILE A 53 28.38 -26.41 4.16
N GLY A 54 28.37 -26.46 5.49
CA GLY A 54 29.56 -26.47 6.34
C GLY A 54 30.04 -25.08 6.77
N SER A 55 29.46 -23.99 6.27
CA SER A 55 29.80 -22.64 6.74
C SER A 55 29.37 -22.44 8.20
N GLU A 56 30.29 -21.94 9.03
CA GLU A 56 29.98 -21.38 10.34
C GLU A 56 29.41 -19.98 10.19
N LEU A 57 28.29 -19.72 10.88
CA LEU A 57 27.61 -18.44 10.86
C LEU A 57 27.78 -17.71 12.19
N SER A 58 28.28 -16.49 12.11
CA SER A 58 28.19 -15.52 13.21
C SER A 58 26.73 -15.16 13.51
N GLU A 59 26.47 -14.69 14.73
CA GLU A 59 25.13 -14.20 15.10
C GLU A 59 24.60 -13.13 14.14
N GLU A 60 25.47 -12.27 13.61
CA GLU A 60 25.08 -11.24 12.65
C GLU A 60 24.61 -11.87 11.33
N GLN A 61 25.30 -12.90 10.84
CA GLN A 61 24.85 -13.64 9.66
C GLN A 61 23.52 -14.35 9.92
N ILE A 62 23.32 -14.93 11.11
CA ILE A 62 22.04 -15.55 11.49
C ILE A 62 20.92 -14.51 11.51
N ARG A 63 21.14 -13.34 12.12
CA ARG A 63 20.18 -12.22 12.11
C ARG A 63 19.85 -11.76 10.69
N LEU A 64 20.83 -11.72 9.79
CA LEU A 64 20.62 -11.40 8.38
C LEU A 64 19.75 -12.45 7.67
N LEU A 65 19.96 -13.75 7.95
CA LEU A 65 19.13 -14.83 7.40
C LEU A 65 17.69 -14.74 7.90
N GLU A 66 17.50 -14.53 9.21
CA GLU A 66 16.18 -14.38 9.81
C GLU A 66 15.43 -13.18 9.22
N MET A 67 16.09 -12.02 9.16
CA MET A 67 15.50 -10.82 8.58
C MET A 67 15.15 -11.02 7.10
N SER A 68 16.00 -11.70 6.34
CA SER A 68 15.74 -12.02 4.94
C SER A 68 14.53 -12.94 4.77
N ASP A 69 14.36 -13.93 5.66
CA ASP A 69 13.22 -14.85 5.66
C ASP A 69 11.90 -14.11 5.97
N GLN A 70 11.92 -13.25 7.00
CA GLN A 70 10.75 -12.45 7.38
C GLN A 70 10.33 -11.46 6.28
N ILE A 71 11.29 -10.74 5.66
CA ILE A 71 11.02 -9.85 4.52
C ILE A 71 10.40 -10.63 3.36
N ASN A 72 10.90 -11.84 3.08
CA ASN A 72 10.33 -12.69 2.04
C ASN A 72 8.89 -13.11 2.36
N ALA A 73 8.61 -13.52 3.60
CA ALA A 73 7.25 -13.87 4.02
C ALA A 73 6.29 -12.69 3.83
N ILE A 74 6.73 -11.47 4.18
CA ILE A 74 5.97 -10.23 3.96
C ILE A 74 5.71 -10.01 2.47
N ARG A 75 6.74 -10.16 1.62
CA ARG A 75 6.61 -9.97 0.16
C ARG A 75 5.63 -10.95 -0.47
N ILE A 76 5.71 -12.23 -0.10
CA ILE A 76 4.76 -13.26 -0.56
C ILE A 76 3.34 -12.85 -0.17
N LYS A 77 3.13 -12.43 1.09
CA LYS A 77 1.83 -11.98 1.56
C LYS A 77 1.33 -10.73 0.83
N ALA A 78 2.22 -9.78 0.53
CA ALA A 78 1.89 -8.60 -0.26
C ALA A 78 1.46 -8.97 -1.68
N PHE A 79 2.16 -9.92 -2.32
CA PHE A 79 1.76 -10.43 -3.64
C PHE A 79 0.40 -11.12 -3.62
N ASP A 80 0.04 -11.87 -2.57
CA ASP A 80 -1.32 -12.42 -2.43
C ASP A 80 -2.41 -11.34 -2.42
N TYR A 81 -2.11 -10.15 -1.89
CA TYR A 81 -3.03 -9.02 -1.91
C TYR A 81 -3.07 -8.38 -3.29
N LEU A 82 -1.91 -8.10 -3.87
CA LEU A 82 -1.76 -7.48 -5.19
C LEU A 82 -2.36 -8.32 -6.32
N ALA A 83 -2.30 -9.65 -6.22
CA ALA A 83 -2.90 -10.58 -7.19
C ALA A 83 -4.43 -10.44 -7.31
N ARG A 84 -5.10 -9.93 -6.26
CA ARG A 84 -6.57 -9.73 -6.27
C ARG A 84 -6.98 -8.37 -6.80
N ARG A 85 -6.20 -7.33 -6.50
CA ARG A 85 -6.37 -5.95 -6.96
C ARG A 85 -5.16 -5.11 -6.57
N ASP A 86 -5.01 -3.95 -7.18
CA ASP A 86 -4.08 -2.93 -6.70
C ASP A 86 -4.43 -2.48 -5.28
N HIS A 87 -3.40 -2.18 -4.50
CA HIS A 87 -3.49 -1.65 -3.15
C HIS A 87 -2.50 -0.50 -3.02
N SER A 88 -2.84 0.52 -2.24
CA SER A 88 -1.84 1.51 -1.85
C SER A 88 -0.82 0.91 -0.89
N VAL A 89 0.36 1.54 -0.79
CA VAL A 89 1.39 1.21 0.21
C VAL A 89 0.78 1.19 1.62
N TRP A 90 -0.06 2.18 1.93
CA TRP A 90 -0.73 2.26 3.23
C TRP A 90 -1.75 1.14 3.47
N GLU A 91 -2.53 0.75 2.45
CA GLU A 91 -3.45 -0.38 2.56
C GLU A 91 -2.69 -1.69 2.83
N LEU A 92 -1.59 -1.91 2.12
CA LEU A 92 -0.73 -3.08 2.33
C LEU A 92 -0.10 -3.06 3.71
N SER A 93 0.48 -1.94 4.12
CA SER A 93 1.11 -1.80 5.44
C SER A 93 0.14 -2.18 6.56
N ARG A 94 -1.08 -1.63 6.56
CA ARG A 94 -2.08 -1.98 7.59
C ARG A 94 -2.49 -3.45 7.55
N LYS A 95 -2.58 -4.05 6.36
CA LYS A 95 -2.93 -5.48 6.23
C LYS A 95 -1.83 -6.39 6.75
N LEU A 96 -0.57 -6.03 6.52
CA LEU A 96 0.60 -6.77 6.96
C LEU A 96 0.85 -6.60 8.47
N ASP A 97 0.66 -5.39 9.01
CA ASP A 97 0.72 -5.12 10.46
C ASP A 97 -0.33 -5.97 11.21
N ARG A 98 -1.57 -6.04 10.70
CA ARG A 98 -2.63 -6.90 11.25
C ARG A 98 -2.33 -8.41 11.18
N ARG A 99 -1.35 -8.82 10.39
CA ARG A 99 -0.88 -10.22 10.32
C ARG A 99 0.22 -10.52 11.34
N GLY A 100 0.68 -9.52 12.08
CA GLY A 100 1.72 -9.66 13.10
C GLY A 100 3.14 -9.45 12.57
N PHE A 101 3.32 -8.96 11.35
CA PHE A 101 4.65 -8.63 10.84
C PHE A 101 5.19 -7.34 11.48
N GLY A 102 6.49 -7.32 11.80
CA GLY A 102 7.16 -6.15 12.35
C GLY A 102 7.11 -4.94 11.40
N ARG A 103 6.78 -3.76 11.94
CA ARG A 103 6.55 -2.54 11.13
C ARG A 103 7.74 -2.14 10.27
N ASP A 104 8.95 -2.23 10.81
CA ASP A 104 10.17 -1.86 10.07
C ASP A 104 10.44 -2.79 8.89
N LEU A 105 10.18 -4.09 9.08
CA LEU A 105 10.31 -5.10 8.02
C LEU A 105 9.23 -4.92 6.96
N VAL A 106 8.00 -4.56 7.37
CA VAL A 106 6.92 -4.21 6.44
C VAL A 106 7.30 -3.00 5.61
N ALA A 107 7.80 -1.93 6.24
CA ALA A 107 8.23 -0.72 5.54
C ALA A 107 9.35 -1.02 4.53
N ARG A 108 10.35 -1.85 4.93
CA ARG A 108 11.43 -2.27 4.05
C ARG A 108 10.95 -3.09 2.86
N ALA A 109 10.12 -4.11 3.11
CA ALA A 109 9.56 -4.96 2.07
C ALA A 109 8.69 -4.17 1.08
N LEU A 110 7.85 -3.26 1.57
CA LEU A 110 6.99 -2.44 0.70
C LEU A 110 7.80 -1.43 -0.12
N ARG A 111 8.88 -0.87 0.43
CA ARG A 111 9.81 -0.02 -0.32
C ARG A 111 10.44 -0.79 -1.48
N GLU A 112 10.96 -2.00 -1.23
CA GLU A 112 11.52 -2.84 -2.30
C GLU A 112 10.48 -3.17 -3.39
N LEU A 113 9.23 -3.40 -3.01
CA LEU A 113 8.16 -3.66 -3.98
C LEU A 113 7.78 -2.41 -4.77
N GLN A 114 7.86 -1.23 -4.15
CA GLN A 114 7.62 0.05 -4.81
C GLN A 114 8.76 0.39 -5.79
N ASP A 115 10.01 0.24 -5.37
CA ASP A 115 11.20 0.47 -6.22
C ASP A 115 11.20 -0.44 -7.46
N ARG A 116 10.60 -1.63 -7.36
CA ARG A 116 10.43 -2.58 -8.47
C ARG A 116 9.14 -2.37 -9.28
N GLY A 117 8.33 -1.35 -8.96
CA GLY A 117 7.07 -1.04 -9.65
C GLY A 117 5.91 -2.02 -9.39
N HIS A 118 6.06 -2.93 -8.43
CA HIS A 118 4.98 -3.86 -8.05
C HIS A 118 3.87 -3.14 -7.28
N VAL A 119 4.24 -2.19 -6.42
CA VAL A 119 3.32 -1.30 -5.70
C VAL A 119 3.46 0.10 -6.24
N ASP A 120 2.34 0.72 -6.58
CA ASP A 120 2.31 2.05 -7.18
C ASP A 120 1.03 2.76 -6.74
N ASP A 121 1.20 3.81 -5.93
CA ASP A 121 0.10 4.59 -5.38
C ASP A 121 -0.60 5.46 -6.44
N ALA A 122 0.11 5.89 -7.49
CA ALA A 122 -0.50 6.61 -8.61
C ALA A 122 -1.39 5.65 -9.41
N ARG A 123 -0.86 4.49 -9.81
CA ARG A 123 -1.65 3.45 -10.49
C ARG A 123 -2.85 3.00 -9.68
N PHE A 124 -2.68 2.83 -8.37
CA PHE A 124 -3.77 2.54 -7.45
C PHE A 124 -4.82 3.65 -7.46
N ALA A 125 -4.39 4.92 -7.33
CA ALA A 125 -5.28 6.06 -7.28
C ALA A 125 -6.10 6.19 -8.58
N GLU A 126 -5.48 6.04 -9.74
CA GLU A 126 -6.16 6.10 -11.03
C GLU A 126 -7.27 5.05 -11.15
N ARG A 127 -6.94 3.78 -10.84
CA ARG A 127 -7.92 2.68 -10.87
C ARG A 127 -9.02 2.89 -9.85
N TRP A 128 -8.68 3.42 -8.68
CA TRP A 128 -9.66 3.73 -7.66
C TRP A 128 -10.63 4.82 -8.11
N VAL A 129 -10.15 5.92 -8.70
CA VAL A 129 -11.00 7.02 -9.22
C VAL A 129 -11.93 6.51 -10.31
N LYS A 130 -11.40 5.82 -11.33
CA LYS A 130 -12.20 5.23 -12.43
C LYS A 130 -13.27 4.26 -11.91
N GLY A 131 -12.87 3.37 -10.98
CA GLY A 131 -13.79 2.44 -10.33
C GLY A 131 -14.82 3.11 -9.42
N ARG A 132 -14.50 4.27 -8.84
CA ARG A 132 -15.41 5.05 -8.00
C ARG A 132 -16.49 5.72 -8.86
N LEU A 133 -16.08 6.45 -9.89
CA LEU A 133 -16.98 7.21 -10.76
C LEU A 133 -17.99 6.31 -11.49
N SER A 134 -17.54 5.16 -11.99
CA SER A 134 -18.42 4.17 -12.65
C SER A 134 -19.56 3.65 -11.78
N ARG A 135 -19.40 3.65 -10.44
CA ARG A 135 -20.43 3.17 -9.49
C ARG A 135 -21.18 4.31 -8.83
N HIS A 136 -20.47 5.40 -8.55
CA HIS A 136 -20.98 6.55 -7.84
C HIS A 136 -20.44 7.84 -8.44
N PRO A 137 -21.28 8.57 -9.20
CA PRO A 137 -20.97 9.93 -9.62
C PRO A 137 -20.80 10.82 -8.39
N GLU A 138 -19.62 11.42 -8.28
CA GLU A 138 -19.11 12.19 -7.14
C GLU A 138 -18.14 13.24 -7.67
N GLY A 139 -18.02 14.38 -7.00
CA GLY A 139 -17.11 15.45 -7.40
C GLY A 139 -15.69 15.28 -6.84
N ALA A 140 -14.77 16.10 -7.35
CA ALA A 140 -13.33 16.04 -7.06
C ALA A 140 -13.01 16.01 -5.55
N SER A 141 -13.73 16.78 -4.73
CA SER A 141 -13.48 16.82 -3.29
C SER A 141 -13.69 15.45 -2.61
N ARG A 142 -14.72 14.70 -3.02
CA ARG A 142 -14.97 13.35 -2.50
C ARG A 142 -13.94 12.34 -3.02
N LEU A 143 -13.53 12.45 -4.28
CA LEU A 143 -12.46 11.63 -4.85
C LEU A 143 -11.15 11.83 -4.07
N LYS A 144 -10.72 13.08 -3.89
CA LYS A 144 -9.51 13.44 -3.14
C LYS A 144 -9.57 12.96 -1.68
N ALA A 145 -10.71 13.15 -1.00
CA ALA A 145 -10.90 12.64 0.36
C ALA A 145 -10.85 11.11 0.44
N GLY A 146 -11.44 10.43 -0.54
CA GLY A 146 -11.44 8.97 -0.63
C GLY A 146 -10.03 8.40 -0.81
N LEU A 147 -9.20 9.02 -1.65
CA LEU A 147 -7.78 8.64 -1.81
C LEU A 147 -6.96 8.95 -0.56
N ARG A 148 -7.18 10.11 0.08
CA ARG A 148 -6.49 10.48 1.34
C ARG A 148 -6.78 9.47 2.45
N SER A 149 -8.03 9.03 2.59
CA SER A 149 -8.39 7.99 3.56
C SER A 149 -7.75 6.61 3.27
N ARG A 150 -7.11 6.47 2.10
CA ARG A 150 -6.34 5.29 1.66
C ARG A 150 -4.84 5.50 1.72
N GLY A 151 -4.39 6.61 2.32
CA GLY A 151 -2.99 6.91 2.52
C GLY A 151 -2.23 7.32 1.28
N VAL A 152 -2.92 7.65 0.18
CA VAL A 152 -2.26 8.25 -1.00
C VAL A 152 -1.84 9.67 -0.64
N ASP A 153 -0.62 10.05 -1.00
CA ASP A 153 -0.09 11.37 -0.70
C ASP A 153 -0.80 12.47 -1.51
N ARG A 154 -0.74 13.71 -1.01
CA ARG A 154 -1.46 14.84 -1.60
C ARG A 154 -1.04 15.13 -3.04
N ARG A 155 0.25 15.03 -3.36
CA ARG A 155 0.75 15.37 -4.70
C ARG A 155 0.23 14.37 -5.72
N THR A 156 0.30 13.07 -5.41
CA THR A 156 -0.27 12.00 -6.24
C THR A 156 -1.78 12.16 -6.39
N ILE A 157 -2.49 12.50 -5.31
CA ILE A 157 -3.94 12.76 -5.36
C ILE A 157 -4.26 13.91 -6.32
N ASP A 158 -3.57 15.04 -6.17
CA ASP A 158 -3.86 16.23 -6.95
C ASP A 158 -3.57 15.95 -8.44
N GLN A 159 -2.42 15.34 -8.74
CA GLN A 159 -2.06 14.94 -10.11
C GLN A 159 -3.09 13.98 -10.73
N VAL A 160 -3.41 12.86 -10.07
CA VAL A 160 -4.31 11.85 -10.64
C VAL A 160 -5.72 12.37 -10.83
N VAL A 161 -6.22 13.18 -9.90
CA VAL A 161 -7.57 13.75 -10.01
C VAL A 161 -7.61 14.81 -11.12
N GLU A 162 -6.59 15.65 -11.27
CA GLU A 162 -6.52 16.63 -12.35
C GLU A 162 -6.39 15.98 -13.73
N GLU A 163 -5.64 14.87 -13.83
CA GLU A 163 -5.45 14.15 -15.09
C GLU A 163 -6.68 13.37 -15.53
N ILE A 164 -7.41 12.74 -14.59
CA ILE A 164 -8.56 11.90 -14.92
C ILE A 164 -9.87 12.68 -14.93
N PHE A 165 -10.06 13.59 -13.97
CA PHE A 165 -11.33 14.25 -13.69
C PHE A 165 -11.31 15.66 -14.29
N ASP A 166 -11.20 15.70 -15.62
CA ASP A 166 -11.26 16.92 -16.40
C ASP A 166 -12.65 17.59 -16.36
N GLU A 167 -12.77 18.74 -17.01
CA GLU A 167 -14.00 19.53 -17.03
C GLU A 167 -15.19 18.74 -17.61
N GLU A 168 -14.98 17.99 -18.69
CA GLU A 168 -16.03 17.22 -19.36
C GLU A 168 -16.51 16.08 -18.47
N LEU A 169 -15.59 15.32 -17.87
CA LEU A 169 -15.95 14.21 -16.98
C LEU A 169 -16.58 14.72 -15.68
N GLU A 170 -16.13 15.85 -15.14
CA GLU A 170 -16.75 16.47 -13.97
C GLU A 170 -18.19 16.91 -14.28
N GLN A 171 -18.41 17.57 -15.43
CA GLN A 171 -19.75 18.00 -15.84
C GLN A 171 -20.68 16.80 -16.05
N LYS A 172 -20.20 15.74 -16.72
CA LYS A 172 -20.94 14.50 -16.89
C LYS A 172 -21.28 13.85 -15.54
N SER A 173 -20.31 13.77 -14.63
CA SER A 173 -20.53 13.19 -13.30
C SER A 173 -21.54 14.00 -12.49
N LEU A 174 -21.51 15.33 -12.60
CA LEU A 174 -22.49 16.23 -11.97
C LEU A 174 -23.91 15.97 -12.49
N PHE A 175 -24.07 15.88 -13.80
CA PHE A 175 -25.36 15.57 -14.44
C PHE A 175 -25.90 14.21 -13.97
N GLU A 176 -25.09 13.16 -14.07
CA GLU A 176 -25.48 11.80 -13.64
C GLU A 176 -25.83 11.74 -12.14
N ALA A 177 -25.09 12.48 -11.30
CA ALA A 177 -25.38 12.58 -9.88
C ALA A 177 -26.76 13.22 -9.64
N ALA A 178 -27.06 14.33 -10.31
CA ALA A 178 -28.32 15.04 -10.19
C ALA A 178 -29.50 14.18 -10.64
N GLU A 179 -29.41 13.56 -11.82
CA GLU A 179 -30.45 12.65 -12.32
C GLU A 179 -30.72 11.49 -11.36
N LYS A 180 -29.65 10.86 -10.85
CA LYS A 180 -29.78 9.73 -9.91
C LYS A 180 -30.45 10.13 -8.60
N ILE A 181 -30.25 11.36 -8.15
CA ILE A 181 -30.92 11.91 -6.95
C ILE A 181 -32.40 12.17 -7.26
N LEU A 182 -32.68 12.92 -8.32
CA LEU A 182 -34.02 13.36 -8.69
C LEU A 182 -34.94 12.18 -9.04
N ARG A 183 -34.40 11.10 -9.62
CA ARG A 183 -35.12 9.85 -9.88
C ARG A 183 -35.62 9.17 -8.59
N ARG A 184 -34.91 9.35 -7.47
CA ARG A 184 -35.25 8.72 -6.19
C ARG A 184 -36.17 9.58 -5.34
N LYS A 185 -36.01 10.91 -5.41
CA LYS A 185 -36.78 11.85 -4.60
C LYS A 185 -36.85 13.19 -5.33
N LYS A 186 -38.04 13.79 -5.39
CA LYS A 186 -38.18 15.20 -5.79
C LYS A 186 -37.44 16.09 -4.79
N MET A 187 -36.62 17.00 -5.30
CA MET A 187 -35.90 18.00 -4.49
C MET A 187 -36.17 19.38 -5.07
N ASP A 188 -36.21 20.38 -4.20
CA ASP A 188 -36.10 21.77 -4.65
C ASP A 188 -34.64 22.12 -4.98
N ARG A 189 -34.43 23.34 -5.49
CA ARG A 189 -33.10 23.83 -5.87
C ARG A 189 -32.11 23.81 -4.70
N GLY A 190 -32.56 24.24 -3.51
CA GLY A 190 -31.70 24.38 -2.34
C GLY A 190 -31.25 23.01 -1.80
N ASP A 191 -32.16 22.05 -1.76
CA ASP A 191 -31.87 20.68 -1.35
C ASP A 191 -30.97 19.97 -2.36
N LEU A 192 -31.21 20.14 -3.67
CA LEU A 192 -30.36 19.56 -4.70
C LEU A 192 -28.94 20.15 -4.66
N LEU A 193 -28.81 21.47 -4.49
CA LEU A 193 -27.52 22.15 -4.28
C LEU A 193 -26.75 21.54 -3.11
N LYS A 194 -27.39 21.44 -1.93
CA LYS A 194 -26.78 20.82 -0.74
C LYS A 194 -26.37 19.37 -1.00
N ALA A 195 -27.21 18.59 -1.69
CA ALA A 195 -26.95 17.18 -1.98
C ALA A 195 -25.78 16.96 -2.96
N LEU A 196 -25.61 17.85 -3.95
CA LEU A 196 -24.51 17.80 -4.92
C LEU A 196 -23.21 18.30 -4.29
N VAL A 197 -23.24 19.38 -3.51
CA VAL A 197 -22.06 19.83 -2.74
C VAL A 197 -21.61 18.76 -1.74
N ALA A 198 -22.55 18.09 -1.06
CA ALA A 198 -22.25 16.97 -0.18
C ALA A 198 -21.65 15.75 -0.92
N ARG A 199 -21.91 15.62 -2.23
CA ARG A 199 -21.27 14.65 -3.13
C ARG A 199 -19.91 15.11 -3.66
N GLY A 200 -19.43 16.27 -3.24
CA GLY A 200 -18.07 16.74 -3.51
C GLY A 200 -17.90 17.59 -4.76
N PHE A 201 -18.99 17.99 -5.41
CA PHE A 201 -18.96 18.97 -6.49
C PHE A 201 -18.71 20.36 -5.94
N SER A 202 -18.00 21.20 -6.69
CA SER A 202 -17.79 22.58 -6.28
C SER A 202 -19.12 23.33 -6.23
N TYR A 203 -19.26 24.26 -5.27
CA TYR A 203 -20.44 25.10 -5.15
C TYR A 203 -20.72 25.85 -6.47
N ARG A 204 -19.67 26.46 -7.06
CA ARG A 204 -19.77 27.22 -8.30
C ARG A 204 -20.33 26.39 -9.46
N LYS A 205 -19.76 25.20 -9.73
CA LYS A 205 -20.24 24.34 -10.82
C LYS A 205 -21.66 23.83 -10.56
N THR A 206 -21.99 23.57 -9.31
CA THR A 206 -23.35 23.16 -8.94
C THR A 206 -24.37 24.27 -9.18
N VAL A 207 -24.04 25.52 -8.86
CA VAL A 207 -24.93 26.67 -9.13
C VAL A 207 -25.15 26.87 -10.62
N LEU A 208 -24.07 26.85 -11.43
CA LEU A 208 -24.16 26.96 -12.89
C LEU A 208 -25.04 25.85 -13.47
N TYR A 209 -24.82 24.61 -13.05
CA TYR A 209 -25.66 23.47 -13.46
C TYR A 209 -27.16 23.70 -13.16
N LEU A 210 -27.50 24.22 -11.98
CA LEU A 210 -28.88 24.47 -11.59
C LEU A 210 -29.52 25.61 -12.41
N GLU A 211 -28.74 26.62 -12.77
CA GLU A 211 -29.18 27.72 -13.65
C GLU A 211 -29.47 27.20 -15.06
N ASP A 212 -28.57 26.41 -15.63
CA ASP A 212 -28.69 25.83 -16.98
C ASP A 212 -29.87 24.85 -17.10
N ASN A 213 -30.21 24.15 -16.02
CA ASN A 213 -31.29 23.15 -15.98
C ASN A 213 -32.62 23.73 -15.47
N HIS A 214 -32.80 25.04 -15.56
CA HIS A 214 -34.04 25.76 -15.19
C HIS A 214 -34.54 25.51 -13.75
N PHE A 215 -33.65 25.12 -12.83
CA PHE A 215 -33.90 25.28 -11.39
C PHE A 215 -33.67 26.75 -11.04
N ALA A 216 -34.51 27.63 -11.57
CA ALA A 216 -34.46 29.05 -11.25
C ALA A 216 -34.77 29.24 -9.76
N GLY A 217 -33.85 29.86 -9.02
CA GLY A 217 -34.00 30.11 -7.60
C GLY A 217 -35.09 31.15 -7.35
N LYS A 218 -36.01 30.86 -6.43
CA LYS A 218 -36.55 31.95 -5.59
C LYS A 218 -35.33 32.59 -4.92
N LYS A 219 -35.10 33.88 -5.17
CA LYS A 219 -34.08 34.65 -4.45
C LYS A 219 -34.34 34.46 -2.95
N ASP A 220 -33.34 33.92 -2.25
CA ASP A 220 -33.34 33.89 -0.79
C ASP A 220 -33.43 35.34 -0.31
N ASN A 221 -34.48 35.63 0.47
CA ASN A 221 -34.74 36.91 1.13
C ASN A 221 -34.29 36.82 2.58
#